data_AF-A0ABC8QW19-F1
#
_entry.id   AF-A0ABC8QW19-F1
#
_cell.length_a   1.000
_cell.length_b   1.000
_cell.length_c   1.000
_cell.angle_alpha   90.00
_cell.angle_beta   90.00
_cell.angle_gamma   90.00
#
_symmetry.space_group_name_H-M   'P 1'
#
loop_
_entity.id
_entity.type
_entity.pdbx_description
1 polymer ?
#
loop_
_entity_poly.entity_id
_entity_poly.type
_entity_poly.pdbx_seq_one_letter_code
_entity_poly.pdbx_strand_id
1 'polypeptide(L)'
;MAPKPPPSLFTWLILPIIVLIFLYSTLLPLYTLSSTNSQPRKPKIPISPKCNLFEGHWVTDTNQKPMYDETCPFHRNAWNCLRNKRDNMSLINSWKWVPGKCELSRIDPFEFLGLMRNKNIGFVGDSLNENFLVSFLCILRVADERAKKWKRKGAWRGAYFPKFNVTVAYHRAVLLAKYKLQPKQSTVFDQEGLNGIHRVDIDVPSEDWAGIINFYDVLVFNTGHWWGYDKFPKETPLVFYKAGKPILPPLGMLDGLKVVLDNMVAYIQKEFPKKTIKFWRLQSPRHFYGGEWNQNGSCLLNEPLEEHQQQWGEQGSKTTE
;
A
#
# COMPACT_ATOMS: atom_id res chain seq x y z
N MET A 1 -30.85 -67.90 -27.69
CA MET A 1 -31.79 -66.93 -27.07
C MET A 1 -31.63 -67.05 -25.55
N ALA A 2 -31.04 -66.04 -24.89
CA ALA A 2 -30.91 -66.03 -23.44
C ALA A 2 -32.20 -65.50 -22.79
N PRO A 3 -32.69 -66.08 -21.68
CA PRO A 3 -33.95 -65.66 -21.08
C PRO A 3 -33.76 -64.31 -20.37
N LYS A 4 -34.69 -63.37 -20.61
CA LYS A 4 -34.75 -62.10 -19.88
C LYS A 4 -35.07 -62.39 -18.41
N PRO A 5 -34.33 -61.80 -17.45
CA PRO A 5 -34.62 -62.02 -16.04
C PRO A 5 -35.97 -61.40 -15.65
N PRO A 6 -36.69 -61.98 -14.69
CA PRO A 6 -38.00 -61.52 -14.29
C PRO A 6 -37.94 -60.12 -13.64
N PRO A 7 -38.97 -59.27 -13.85
CA PRO A 7 -38.99 -57.87 -13.42
C PRO A 7 -38.96 -57.69 -11.88
N SER A 8 -39.18 -58.76 -11.12
CA SER A 8 -39.10 -58.74 -9.65
C SER A 8 -37.66 -58.64 -9.13
N LEU A 9 -36.63 -59.03 -9.89
CA LEU A 9 -35.26 -59.01 -9.38
C LEU A 9 -34.69 -57.58 -9.29
N PHE A 10 -35.18 -56.67 -10.14
CA PHE A 10 -34.77 -55.26 -10.15
C PHE A 10 -35.33 -54.47 -8.98
N THR A 11 -36.57 -54.73 -8.57
CA THR A 11 -37.19 -54.03 -7.42
C THR A 11 -36.55 -54.41 -6.09
N TRP A 12 -36.09 -55.65 -5.94
CA TRP A 12 -35.39 -56.12 -4.74
C TRP A 12 -33.96 -55.57 -4.58
N LEU A 13 -33.33 -55.08 -5.64
CA LEU A 13 -32.01 -54.45 -5.58
C LEU A 13 -32.07 -52.93 -5.35
N ILE A 14 -33.14 -52.26 -5.78
CA ILE A 14 -33.27 -50.81 -5.67
C ILE A 14 -33.54 -50.37 -4.22
N LEU A 15 -34.40 -51.09 -3.50
CA LEU A 15 -34.74 -50.81 -2.11
C LEU A 15 -33.51 -50.79 -1.16
N PRO A 16 -32.62 -51.80 -1.15
CA PRO A 16 -31.44 -51.76 -0.29
C PRO A 16 -30.45 -50.66 -0.69
N ILE A 17 -30.33 -50.32 -1.97
CA ILE A 17 -29.47 -49.22 -2.44
C ILE A 17 -29.98 -47.87 -1.92
N ILE A 18 -31.29 -47.63 -1.99
CA ILE A 18 -31.90 -46.38 -1.48
C ILE A 18 -31.71 -46.28 0.04
N VAL A 19 -31.89 -47.38 0.78
CA VAL A 19 -31.65 -47.42 2.23
C VAL A 19 -30.18 -47.16 2.55
N LEU A 20 -29.23 -47.70 1.77
CA LEU A 20 -27.80 -47.45 1.95
C LEU A 20 -27.42 -45.99 1.70
N ILE A 21 -27.99 -45.37 0.66
CA ILE A 21 -27.79 -43.94 0.36
C ILE A 21 -28.37 -43.08 1.49
N PHE A 22 -29.56 -43.42 1.99
CA PHE A 22 -30.19 -42.71 3.09
C PHE A 22 -29.34 -42.80 4.36
N LEU A 23 -28.91 -44.00 4.74
CA LEU A 23 -27.99 -44.23 5.87
C LEU A 23 -26.67 -43.45 5.71
N TYR A 24 -26.06 -43.48 4.52
CA TYR A 24 -24.83 -42.74 4.24
C TYR A 24 -25.04 -41.22 4.37
N SER A 25 -26.14 -40.69 3.84
CA SER A 25 -26.48 -39.26 3.93
C SER A 25 -26.85 -38.80 5.35
N THR A 26 -27.34 -39.70 6.21
CA THR A 26 -27.56 -39.41 7.65
C THR A 26 -26.30 -39.54 8.51
N LEU A 27 -25.29 -40.28 8.04
CA LEU A 27 -23.99 -40.45 8.71
C LEU A 27 -22.99 -39.35 8.31
N LEU A 28 -23.09 -38.78 7.11
CA LEU A 28 -22.25 -37.68 6.63
C LEU A 28 -22.22 -36.41 7.52
N PRO A 29 -23.33 -35.98 8.18
CA PRO A 29 -23.30 -34.83 9.08
C PRO A 29 -22.59 -35.12 10.41
N LEU A 30 -22.42 -36.40 10.79
CA LEU A 30 -21.79 -36.82 12.05
C LEU A 30 -20.26 -36.91 11.95
N TYR A 31 -19.69 -37.04 10.74
CA TYR A 31 -18.24 -37.14 10.53
C TYR A 31 -17.55 -35.81 10.21
N THR A 32 -18.28 -34.70 10.00
CA THR A 32 -17.66 -33.37 9.77
C THR A 32 -17.51 -32.50 11.01
N LEU A 33 -17.65 -33.05 12.22
CA LEU A 33 -17.40 -32.30 13.45
C LEU A 33 -16.30 -32.93 14.30
N SER A 34 -15.07 -32.96 13.77
CA SER A 34 -13.87 -33.12 14.60
C SER A 34 -12.63 -32.63 13.87
N SER A 35 -12.49 -31.31 13.81
CA SER A 35 -11.19 -30.64 13.70
C SER A 35 -11.31 -29.18 14.16
N THR A 36 -11.75 -28.97 15.40
CA THR A 36 -11.32 -27.78 16.15
C THR A 36 -9.93 -28.05 16.70
N ASN A 37 -8.93 -27.97 15.83
CA ASN A 37 -7.56 -27.74 16.26
C ASN A 37 -7.42 -26.23 16.50
N SER A 38 -8.13 -25.74 17.52
CA SER A 38 -7.93 -24.39 18.03
C SER A 38 -6.60 -24.38 18.75
N GLN A 39 -5.54 -24.05 18.01
CA GLN A 39 -4.34 -23.47 18.62
C GLN A 39 -4.81 -22.40 19.63
N PRO A 40 -4.31 -22.41 20.87
CA PRO A 40 -4.65 -21.36 21.82
C PRO A 40 -4.26 -20.03 21.18
N ARG A 41 -5.27 -19.25 20.79
CA ARG A 41 -5.11 -17.91 20.23
C ARG A 41 -4.40 -17.14 21.32
N LYS A 42 -3.09 -16.86 21.14
CA LYS A 42 -2.34 -16.02 22.07
C LYS A 42 -3.20 -14.79 22.34
N PRO A 43 -3.47 -14.44 23.61
CA PRO A 43 -4.29 -13.29 23.91
C PRO A 43 -3.69 -12.11 23.18
N LYS A 44 -4.47 -11.50 22.28
CA LYS A 44 -4.09 -10.25 21.63
C LYS A 44 -3.98 -9.23 22.76
N ILE A 45 -2.76 -8.98 23.22
CA ILE A 45 -2.50 -7.93 24.20
C ILE A 45 -3.03 -6.66 23.52
N PRO A 46 -4.08 -6.01 24.07
CA PRO A 46 -4.55 -4.76 23.53
C PRO A 46 -3.35 -3.82 23.54
N ILE A 47 -3.03 -3.25 22.38
CA ILE A 47 -2.02 -2.19 22.29
C ILE A 47 -2.44 -1.15 23.33
N SER A 48 -1.66 -1.04 24.41
CA SER A 48 -1.94 -0.11 25.49
C SER A 48 -2.09 1.29 24.90
N PRO A 49 -3.04 2.13 25.35
CA PRO A 49 -3.15 3.51 24.87
C PRO A 49 -1.87 4.34 25.10
N LYS A 50 -0.90 3.83 25.88
CA LYS A 50 0.45 4.40 26.08
C LYS A 50 1.53 3.86 25.12
N CYS A 51 1.18 2.96 24.19
CA CYS A 51 2.10 2.38 23.22
C CYS A 51 2.20 3.28 21.99
N ASN A 52 3.32 4.01 21.88
CA ASN A 52 3.69 4.67 20.64
C ASN A 52 4.40 3.66 19.72
N LEU A 53 3.73 3.22 18.65
CA LEU A 53 4.31 2.27 17.68
C LEU A 53 5.47 2.86 16.86
N PHE A 54 5.63 4.18 16.88
CA PHE A 54 6.68 4.90 16.15
C PHE A 54 7.93 5.16 17.00
N GLU A 55 7.89 4.87 18.30
CA GLU A 55 9.04 4.94 19.20
C GLU A 55 9.54 3.54 19.53
N GLY A 56 10.78 3.25 19.14
CA GLY A 56 11.34 1.91 19.22
C GLY A 56 12.72 1.85 18.60
N HIS A 57 13.18 0.64 18.33
CA HIS A 57 14.49 0.40 17.74
C HIS A 57 14.44 -0.79 16.79
N TRP A 58 15.41 -0.84 15.89
CA TRP A 58 15.62 -1.99 15.03
C TRP A 58 16.44 -3.06 15.75
N VAL A 59 15.99 -4.31 15.68
CA VAL A 59 16.72 -5.49 16.17
C VAL A 59 16.85 -6.50 15.04
N THR A 60 17.89 -7.34 15.09
CA THR A 60 18.03 -8.47 14.19
C THR A 60 17.33 -9.71 14.76
N ASP A 61 16.59 -10.42 13.93
CA ASP A 61 16.02 -11.73 14.24
C ASP A 61 16.45 -12.71 13.14
N THR A 62 17.46 -13.52 13.42
CA THR A 62 18.03 -14.49 12.47
C THR A 62 17.05 -15.61 12.10
N ASN A 63 16.01 -15.83 12.89
CA ASN A 63 14.95 -16.79 12.58
C ASN A 63 13.86 -16.19 11.68
N GLN A 64 13.87 -14.87 11.48
CA GLN A 64 12.88 -14.18 10.65
C GLN A 64 13.12 -14.47 9.16
N LYS A 65 12.13 -15.09 8.52
CA LYS A 65 12.09 -15.27 7.06
C LYS A 65 11.29 -14.14 6.40
N PRO A 66 11.59 -13.71 5.15
CA PRO A 66 10.76 -12.76 4.41
C PRO A 66 9.28 -13.18 4.35
N MET A 67 8.35 -12.22 4.27
CA MET A 67 6.91 -12.52 4.19
C MET A 67 6.50 -13.07 2.82
N TYR A 68 7.30 -12.82 1.80
CA TYR A 68 7.09 -13.25 0.43
C TYR A 68 8.45 -13.43 -0.23
N ASP A 69 8.49 -14.20 -1.31
CA ASP A 69 9.70 -14.47 -2.08
C ASP A 69 9.78 -13.61 -3.35
N GLU A 70 10.83 -13.85 -4.14
CA GLU A 70 11.09 -13.16 -5.39
C GLU A 70 10.06 -13.42 -6.51
N THR A 71 9.16 -14.39 -6.34
CA THR A 71 8.18 -14.78 -7.37
C THR A 71 6.93 -13.92 -7.39
N CYS A 72 6.76 -13.03 -6.40
CA CYS A 72 5.56 -12.20 -6.28
C CYS A 72 5.30 -11.38 -7.58
N PRO A 73 4.13 -11.56 -8.23
CA PRO A 73 3.85 -10.96 -9.54
C PRO A 73 3.50 -9.46 -9.50
N PHE A 74 3.37 -8.89 -8.29
CA PHE A 74 3.10 -7.46 -8.10
C PHE A 74 4.38 -6.62 -8.10
N HIS A 75 5.54 -7.25 -7.92
CA HIS A 75 6.83 -6.58 -7.99
C HIS A 75 7.15 -6.13 -9.42
N ARG A 76 7.77 -4.96 -9.57
CA ARG A 76 8.49 -4.64 -10.82
C ARG A 76 9.85 -5.34 -10.76
N ASN A 77 10.28 -5.94 -11.85
CA ASN A 77 11.59 -6.63 -11.92
C ASN A 77 12.73 -5.72 -11.48
N ALA A 78 12.75 -4.47 -11.95
CA ALA A 78 13.77 -3.48 -11.57
C ALA A 78 13.85 -3.18 -10.06
N TRP A 79 12.80 -3.46 -9.29
CA TRP A 79 12.74 -3.18 -7.85
C TRP A 79 12.95 -4.43 -6.99
N ASN A 80 12.94 -5.63 -7.59
CA ASN A 80 12.95 -6.88 -6.86
C ASN A 80 14.39 -7.25 -6.48
N CYS A 81 14.86 -6.76 -5.33
CA CYS A 81 16.24 -6.98 -4.87
C CYS A 81 16.60 -8.45 -4.69
N LEU A 82 15.66 -9.29 -4.26
CA LEU A 82 15.87 -10.75 -4.15
C LEU A 82 16.17 -11.35 -5.52
N ARG A 83 15.27 -11.12 -6.49
CA ARG A 83 15.43 -11.58 -7.89
C ARG A 83 16.71 -11.04 -8.53
N ASN A 84 17.03 -9.78 -8.25
CA ASN A 84 18.21 -9.11 -8.81
C ASN A 84 19.50 -9.45 -8.05
N LYS A 85 19.45 -10.39 -7.10
CA LYS A 85 20.61 -10.91 -6.37
C LYS A 85 21.41 -9.82 -5.66
N ARG A 86 20.72 -8.87 -5.03
CA ARG A 86 21.38 -7.92 -4.13
C ARG A 86 22.07 -8.70 -3.00
N ASP A 87 23.32 -8.36 -2.72
CA ASP A 87 24.06 -8.95 -1.60
C ASP A 87 23.41 -8.62 -0.24
N ASN A 88 23.67 -9.45 0.77
CA ASN A 88 23.25 -9.26 2.16
C ASN A 88 21.72 -9.19 2.39
N MET A 89 20.91 -9.67 1.44
CA MET A 89 19.45 -9.68 1.61
C MET A 89 18.97 -10.53 2.80
N SER A 90 19.73 -11.54 3.24
CA SER A 90 19.43 -12.30 4.46
C SER A 90 19.48 -11.40 5.70
N LEU A 91 20.53 -10.60 5.84
CA LEU A 91 20.69 -9.62 6.92
C LEU A 91 19.63 -8.51 6.81
N ILE A 92 19.40 -7.96 5.62
CA ILE A 92 18.40 -6.90 5.43
C ILE A 92 17.00 -7.36 5.84
N ASN A 93 16.63 -8.59 5.51
CA ASN A 93 15.32 -9.15 5.85
C ASN A 93 15.20 -9.65 7.31
N SER A 94 16.31 -9.74 8.05
CA SER A 94 16.30 -10.12 9.47
C SER A 94 15.99 -8.94 10.38
N TRP A 95 16.09 -7.70 9.90
CA TRP A 95 15.73 -6.52 10.66
C TRP A 95 14.24 -6.47 10.99
N LYS A 96 13.94 -6.15 12.25
CA LYS A 96 12.60 -6.03 12.79
C LYS A 96 12.50 -4.79 13.67
N TRP A 97 11.45 -4.02 13.47
CA TRP A 97 11.11 -2.89 14.35
C TRP A 97 10.44 -3.38 15.63
N VAL A 98 10.95 -2.97 16.79
CA VAL A 98 10.40 -3.29 18.11
C VAL A 98 10.02 -1.99 18.83
N PRO A 99 8.73 -1.72 19.04
CA PRO A 99 8.29 -0.58 19.85
C PRO A 99 8.77 -0.69 21.30
N GLY A 100 9.10 0.43 21.93
CA GLY A 100 9.74 0.42 23.25
C GLY A 100 8.86 -0.06 24.40
N LYS A 101 7.53 0.11 24.31
CA LYS A 101 6.58 -0.13 25.43
C LYS A 101 5.54 -1.21 25.15
N CYS A 102 5.70 -1.96 24.06
CA CYS A 102 4.67 -2.87 23.57
C CYS A 102 5.20 -3.82 22.51
N GLU A 103 4.51 -4.95 22.37
CA GLU A 103 4.79 -5.91 21.31
C GLU A 103 4.04 -5.54 20.02
N LEU A 104 4.76 -5.53 18.90
CA LEU A 104 4.19 -5.48 17.57
C LEU A 104 4.31 -6.87 16.93
N SER A 105 3.18 -7.55 16.80
CA SER A 105 3.14 -8.84 16.10
C SER A 105 3.33 -8.64 14.61
N ARG A 106 3.93 -9.65 13.98
CA ARG A 106 4.00 -9.72 12.53
C ARG A 106 2.59 -9.85 11.94
N ILE A 107 2.36 -9.22 10.79
CA ILE A 107 1.09 -9.40 10.07
C ILE A 107 0.87 -10.87 9.71
N ASP A 108 -0.29 -11.40 10.08
CA ASP A 108 -0.83 -12.63 9.55
C ASP A 108 -1.72 -12.27 8.35
N PRO A 109 -1.35 -12.63 7.10
CA PRO A 109 -2.11 -12.26 5.92
C PRO A 109 -3.49 -12.93 5.85
N PHE A 110 -3.66 -14.12 6.44
CA PHE A 110 -4.95 -14.81 6.48
C PHE A 110 -5.89 -14.12 7.47
N GLU A 111 -5.39 -13.78 8.65
CA GLU A 111 -6.17 -13.03 9.63
C GLU A 111 -6.53 -11.64 9.10
N PHE A 112 -5.56 -10.93 8.50
CA PHE A 112 -5.79 -9.61 7.94
C PHE A 112 -6.85 -9.62 6.84
N LEU A 113 -6.72 -10.51 5.84
CA LEU A 113 -7.74 -10.61 4.78
C LEU A 113 -9.09 -11.13 5.31
N GLY A 114 -9.08 -11.96 6.36
CA GLY A 114 -10.29 -12.37 7.06
C GLY A 114 -11.03 -11.20 7.70
N LEU A 115 -10.31 -10.32 8.38
CA LEU A 115 -10.85 -9.08 8.97
C LEU A 115 -11.33 -8.09 7.90
N MET A 116 -10.64 -8.04 6.76
CA MET A 116 -10.95 -7.14 5.66
C MET A 116 -11.96 -7.70 4.66
N ARG A 117 -12.58 -8.85 4.94
CA ARG A 117 -13.52 -9.50 4.02
C ARG A 117 -14.62 -8.54 3.54
N ASN A 118 -14.88 -8.54 2.24
CA ASN A 118 -15.84 -7.65 1.55
C ASN A 118 -15.52 -6.15 1.65
N LYS A 119 -14.29 -5.77 1.98
CA LYS A 119 -13.85 -4.37 2.07
C LYS A 119 -12.85 -4.01 0.98
N ASN A 120 -12.69 -2.72 0.74
CA ASN A 120 -11.70 -2.18 -0.19
C ASN A 120 -10.72 -1.25 0.53
N ILE A 121 -9.43 -1.36 0.16
CA ILE A 121 -8.32 -0.55 0.69
C ILE A 121 -7.73 0.26 -0.46
N GLY A 122 -7.60 1.58 -0.27
CA GLY A 122 -7.05 2.50 -1.24
C GLY A 122 -5.77 3.16 -0.72
N PHE A 123 -4.76 3.23 -1.58
CA PHE A 123 -3.56 4.04 -1.40
C PHE A 123 -3.65 5.24 -2.34
N VAL A 124 -3.35 6.43 -1.85
CA VAL A 124 -3.37 7.66 -2.66
C VAL A 124 -2.08 8.41 -2.37
N GLY A 125 -1.40 8.87 -3.41
CA GLY A 125 -0.21 9.70 -3.22
C GLY A 125 0.90 9.45 -4.22
N ASP A 126 2.13 9.48 -3.73
CA ASP A 126 3.34 9.42 -4.55
C ASP A 126 3.93 8.00 -4.67
N SER A 127 5.09 7.91 -5.32
CA SER A 127 5.79 6.65 -5.61
C SER A 127 6.12 5.82 -4.36
N LEU A 128 6.26 6.44 -3.18
CA LEU A 128 6.51 5.68 -1.97
C LEU A 128 5.27 4.87 -1.56
N ASN A 129 4.05 5.39 -1.75
CA ASN A 129 2.84 4.60 -1.53
C ASN A 129 2.69 3.48 -2.56
N GLU A 130 3.20 3.65 -3.78
CA GLU A 130 3.31 2.52 -4.71
C GLU A 130 4.25 1.43 -4.18
N ASN A 131 5.40 1.78 -3.58
CA ASN A 131 6.29 0.80 -2.98
C ASN A 131 5.64 0.07 -1.81
N PHE A 132 4.92 0.80 -0.93
CA PHE A 132 4.19 0.18 0.17
C PHE A 132 3.10 -0.77 -0.36
N LEU A 133 2.30 -0.33 -1.34
CA LEU A 133 1.30 -1.17 -2.00
C LEU A 133 1.92 -2.47 -2.52
N VAL A 134 3.04 -2.42 -3.23
CA VAL A 134 3.66 -3.63 -3.80
C VAL A 134 4.02 -4.64 -2.71
N SER A 135 4.72 -4.20 -1.66
CA SER A 135 5.05 -5.07 -0.53
C SER A 135 3.79 -5.65 0.12
N PHE A 136 2.80 -4.80 0.36
CA PHE A 136 1.53 -5.19 0.96
C PHE A 136 0.77 -6.23 0.13
N LEU A 137 0.67 -6.04 -1.19
CA LEU A 137 0.05 -7.01 -2.09
C LEU A 137 0.77 -8.36 -2.09
N CYS A 138 2.11 -8.36 -2.03
CA CYS A 138 2.90 -9.58 -1.97
C CYS A 138 2.69 -10.34 -0.66
N ILE A 139 2.61 -9.64 0.47
CA ILE A 139 2.26 -10.22 1.77
C ILE A 139 0.88 -10.89 1.73
N LEU A 140 -0.13 -10.17 1.23
CA LEU A 140 -1.51 -10.66 1.20
C LEU A 140 -1.70 -11.83 0.21
N ARG A 141 -0.90 -11.89 -0.86
CA ARG A 141 -0.92 -12.97 -1.87
C ARG A 141 -0.60 -14.34 -1.27
N VAL A 142 0.10 -14.40 -0.13
CA VAL A 142 0.33 -15.64 0.62
C VAL A 142 -0.98 -16.28 1.07
N ALA A 143 -1.99 -15.47 1.41
CA ALA A 143 -3.27 -15.96 1.92
C ALA A 143 -4.32 -16.27 0.82
N ASP A 144 -4.18 -15.67 -0.36
CA ASP A 144 -5.03 -15.95 -1.51
C ASP A 144 -4.25 -15.94 -2.82
N GLU A 145 -3.99 -17.15 -3.29
CA GLU A 145 -3.14 -17.35 -4.45
C GLU A 145 -3.76 -16.90 -5.78
N ARG A 146 -5.07 -16.69 -5.77
CA ARG A 146 -5.85 -16.34 -6.94
C ARG A 146 -5.93 -14.83 -7.14
N ALA A 147 -5.15 -14.05 -6.39
CA ALA A 147 -5.14 -12.61 -6.49
C ALA A 147 -4.88 -12.14 -7.93
N LYS A 148 -5.73 -11.25 -8.44
CA LYS A 148 -5.69 -10.75 -9.82
C LYS A 148 -5.32 -9.28 -9.82
N LYS A 149 -4.57 -8.82 -10.82
CA LYS A 149 -4.28 -7.39 -11.01
C LYS A 149 -5.57 -6.59 -11.11
N TRP A 150 -5.61 -5.42 -10.45
CA TRP A 150 -6.74 -4.50 -10.45
C TRP A 150 -6.32 -3.12 -10.96
N LYS A 151 -7.06 -2.61 -11.95
CA LYS A 151 -6.88 -1.26 -12.55
C LYS A 151 -8.22 -0.54 -12.80
N ARG A 152 -9.30 -0.99 -12.15
CA ARG A 152 -10.63 -0.36 -12.30
C ARG A 152 -10.75 0.83 -11.36
N LYS A 153 -11.77 1.66 -11.57
CA LYS A 153 -12.06 2.86 -10.75
C LYS A 153 -10.93 3.89 -10.73
N GLY A 154 -10.17 4.01 -11.83
CA GLY A 154 -9.03 4.95 -11.92
C GLY A 154 -7.73 4.44 -11.30
N ALA A 155 -7.71 3.24 -10.71
CA ALA A 155 -6.52 2.73 -10.05
C ALA A 155 -5.36 2.52 -11.03
N TRP A 156 -4.21 3.12 -10.72
CA TRP A 156 -2.95 2.93 -11.44
C TRP A 156 -2.44 1.48 -11.33
N ARG A 157 -2.58 0.92 -10.12
CA ARG A 157 -2.11 -0.43 -9.76
C ARG A 157 -2.94 -0.98 -8.60
N GLY A 158 -3.05 -2.30 -8.49
CA GLY A 158 -3.75 -2.95 -7.39
C GLY A 158 -3.90 -4.45 -7.58
N ALA A 159 -4.59 -5.09 -6.63
CA ALA A 159 -5.04 -6.46 -6.74
C ALA A 159 -6.45 -6.67 -6.16
N TYR A 160 -7.14 -7.68 -6.67
CA TYR A 160 -8.37 -8.22 -6.12
C TYR A 160 -8.13 -9.65 -5.61
N PHE A 161 -8.50 -9.91 -4.36
CA PHE A 161 -8.33 -11.19 -3.65
C PHE A 161 -9.69 -11.91 -3.57
N PRO A 162 -10.03 -12.79 -4.54
CA PRO A 162 -11.36 -13.39 -4.66
C PRO A 162 -11.78 -14.28 -3.47
N LYS A 163 -10.84 -14.91 -2.75
CA LYS A 163 -11.16 -15.75 -1.57
C LYS A 163 -11.83 -14.93 -0.45
N PHE A 164 -11.45 -13.66 -0.35
CA PHE A 164 -11.90 -12.75 0.70
C PHE A 164 -12.79 -11.63 0.17
N ASN A 165 -12.95 -11.53 -1.15
CA ASN A 165 -13.64 -10.44 -1.82
C ASN A 165 -13.07 -9.07 -1.36
N VAL A 166 -11.74 -8.93 -1.42
CA VAL A 166 -11.03 -7.72 -1.00
C VAL A 166 -10.35 -7.08 -2.20
N THR A 167 -10.49 -5.77 -2.36
CA THR A 167 -9.73 -5.00 -3.33
C THR A 167 -8.69 -4.14 -2.61
N VAL A 168 -7.47 -4.12 -3.12
CA VAL A 168 -6.41 -3.22 -2.65
C VAL A 168 -5.83 -2.50 -3.86
N ALA A 169 -5.88 -1.17 -3.88
CA ALA A 169 -5.55 -0.40 -5.08
C ALA A 169 -4.86 0.92 -4.75
N TYR A 170 -4.10 1.44 -5.71
CA TYR A 170 -3.32 2.66 -5.63
C TYR A 170 -3.70 3.65 -6.72
N HIS A 171 -3.89 4.90 -6.32
CA HIS A 171 -4.14 6.06 -7.17
C HIS A 171 -2.93 6.98 -7.09
N ARG A 172 -2.29 7.21 -8.25
CA ARG A 172 -1.08 8.02 -8.34
C ARG A 172 -1.48 9.49 -8.38
N ALA A 173 -1.33 10.18 -7.26
CA ALA A 173 -1.65 11.59 -7.09
C ALA A 173 -0.51 12.27 -6.34
N VAL A 174 0.61 12.51 -7.04
CA VAL A 174 1.90 12.86 -6.41
C VAL A 174 1.86 14.13 -5.55
N LEU A 175 1.07 15.14 -5.95
CA LEU A 175 0.83 16.36 -5.17
C LEU A 175 -0.53 16.37 -4.47
N LEU A 176 -1.33 15.31 -4.59
CA LEU A 176 -2.75 15.21 -4.19
C LEU A 176 -3.70 16.21 -4.88
N ALA A 177 -3.33 17.48 -4.96
CA ALA A 177 -4.05 18.50 -5.72
C ALA A 177 -3.89 18.33 -7.23
N LYS A 178 -4.83 18.90 -7.99
CA LYS A 178 -4.75 18.98 -9.44
C LYS A 178 -3.53 19.82 -9.83
N TYR A 179 -2.71 19.27 -10.73
CA TYR A 179 -1.59 20.00 -11.29
C TYR A 179 -1.43 19.72 -12.79
N LYS A 180 -0.93 20.70 -13.53
CA LYS A 180 -0.69 20.60 -14.97
C LYS A 180 0.50 21.44 -15.40
N LEU A 181 1.35 20.87 -16.24
CA LEU A 181 2.40 21.61 -16.94
C LEU A 181 1.78 22.58 -17.95
N GLN A 182 2.17 23.84 -17.86
CA GLN A 182 1.87 24.92 -18.79
C GLN A 182 3.19 25.39 -19.38
N PRO A 183 3.50 25.04 -20.65
CA PRO A 183 4.68 25.55 -21.32
C PRO A 183 4.68 27.08 -21.37
N LYS A 184 5.87 27.69 -21.43
CA LYS A 184 6.00 29.14 -21.59
C LYS A 184 5.24 29.57 -22.85
N GLN A 185 4.19 30.37 -22.66
CA GLN A 185 3.57 31.11 -23.75
C GLN A 185 4.33 32.41 -23.92
N SER A 186 4.57 32.80 -25.18
CA SER A 186 5.42 33.95 -25.56
C SER A 186 4.97 35.31 -25.01
N THR A 187 3.86 35.39 -24.28
CA THR A 187 3.21 36.66 -23.92
C THR A 187 2.90 36.85 -22.43
N VAL A 188 3.16 35.88 -21.53
CA VAL A 188 2.66 35.95 -20.13
C VAL A 188 3.75 35.85 -19.05
N PHE A 189 4.92 35.28 -19.35
CA PHE A 189 6.02 35.15 -18.39
C PHE A 189 7.33 35.62 -19.01
N ASP A 190 7.54 36.93 -18.99
CA ASP A 190 8.77 37.57 -19.48
C ASP A 190 9.89 37.53 -18.42
N GLN A 191 9.97 36.42 -17.69
CA GLN A 191 11.12 36.11 -16.85
C GLN A 191 12.10 35.27 -17.69
N GLU A 192 13.31 35.80 -17.87
CA GLU A 192 14.45 35.08 -18.46
C GLU A 192 14.69 33.77 -17.69
N GLY A 193 14.95 32.68 -18.42
CA GLY A 193 15.30 31.37 -17.84
C GLY A 193 14.14 30.41 -17.54
N LEU A 194 12.87 30.83 -17.65
CA LEU A 194 11.72 29.92 -17.50
C LEU A 194 11.37 29.21 -18.81
N ASN A 195 11.11 27.90 -18.73
CA ASN A 195 10.60 27.04 -19.81
C ASN A 195 9.08 26.79 -19.71
N GLY A 196 8.47 27.12 -18.57
CA GLY A 196 7.05 26.95 -18.30
C GLY A 196 6.77 26.94 -16.81
N ILE A 197 5.57 26.55 -16.41
CA ILE A 197 5.17 26.40 -15.01
C ILE A 197 4.35 25.12 -14.80
N HIS A 198 4.42 24.56 -13.62
CA HIS A 198 3.45 23.56 -13.15
C HIS A 198 2.38 24.28 -12.34
N ARG A 199 1.23 24.56 -12.96
CA ARG A 199 0.08 25.11 -12.22
C ARG A 199 -0.44 24.06 -11.25
N VAL A 200 -0.62 24.43 -9.98
CA VAL A 200 -1.21 23.61 -8.93
C VAL A 200 -2.45 24.33 -8.39
N ASP A 201 -3.63 23.75 -8.59
CA ASP A 201 -4.89 24.29 -8.06
C ASP A 201 -5.14 23.70 -6.66
N ILE A 202 -4.77 24.45 -5.61
CA ILE A 202 -4.66 23.93 -4.24
C ILE A 202 -6.01 23.50 -3.64
N ASP A 203 -7.11 24.03 -4.17
CA ASP A 203 -8.49 23.80 -3.73
C ASP A 203 -9.22 22.76 -4.58
N VAL A 204 -8.52 22.14 -5.54
CA VAL A 204 -9.08 21.14 -6.44
C VAL A 204 -8.32 19.83 -6.28
N PRO A 205 -8.95 18.73 -5.82
CA PRO A 205 -8.30 17.43 -5.75
C PRO A 205 -7.95 16.91 -7.15
N SER A 206 -6.87 16.13 -7.28
CA SER A 206 -6.56 15.48 -8.54
C SER A 206 -7.68 14.52 -8.97
N GLU A 207 -7.97 14.52 -10.26
CA GLU A 207 -8.95 13.65 -10.91
C GLU A 207 -8.59 12.16 -10.71
N ASP A 208 -7.31 11.85 -10.46
CA ASP A 208 -6.81 10.50 -10.18
C ASP A 208 -7.47 9.85 -8.96
N TRP A 209 -7.97 10.62 -8.00
CA TRP A 209 -8.55 10.10 -6.76
C TRP A 209 -9.83 10.79 -6.31
N ALA A 210 -10.22 11.92 -6.89
CA ALA A 210 -11.45 12.62 -6.52
C ALA A 210 -12.72 11.74 -6.67
N GLY A 211 -12.73 10.80 -7.62
CA GLY A 211 -13.88 9.94 -7.90
C GLY A 211 -14.06 8.72 -6.97
N ILE A 212 -13.23 8.53 -5.94
CA ILE A 212 -13.18 7.28 -5.16
C ILE A 212 -13.90 7.34 -3.80
N ILE A 213 -14.53 8.48 -3.48
CA ILE A 213 -15.10 8.85 -2.17
C ILE A 213 -15.88 7.70 -1.48
N ASN A 214 -16.67 6.95 -2.24
CA ASN A 214 -17.57 5.92 -1.70
C ASN A 214 -17.11 4.48 -1.97
N PHE A 215 -15.91 4.28 -2.52
CA PHE A 215 -15.45 2.95 -2.92
C PHE A 215 -14.60 2.24 -1.86
N TYR A 216 -13.89 2.99 -1.01
CA TYR A 216 -12.92 2.45 -0.06
C TYR A 216 -13.39 2.52 1.40
N ASP A 217 -13.15 1.44 2.14
CA ASP A 217 -13.35 1.35 3.60
C ASP A 217 -12.14 1.87 4.37
N VAL A 218 -10.94 1.72 3.78
CA VAL A 218 -9.67 2.17 4.35
C VAL A 218 -8.90 2.96 3.28
N LEU A 219 -8.37 4.12 3.65
CA LEU A 219 -7.54 4.95 2.79
C LEU A 219 -6.21 5.27 3.45
N VAL A 220 -5.12 5.14 2.71
CA VAL A 220 -3.76 5.49 3.12
C VAL A 220 -3.24 6.57 2.18
N PHE A 221 -3.06 7.78 2.71
CA PHE A 221 -2.58 8.93 1.96
C PHE A 221 -1.09 9.17 2.22
N ASN A 222 -0.37 9.68 1.22
CA ASN A 222 0.94 10.30 1.40
C ASN A 222 1.19 11.37 0.33
N THR A 223 2.12 12.28 0.61
CA THR A 223 2.78 13.13 -0.37
C THR A 223 4.03 13.73 0.31
N GLY A 224 5.03 14.09 -0.47
CA GLY A 224 6.27 14.68 0.04
C GLY A 224 7.48 14.32 -0.82
N HIS A 225 7.56 13.09 -1.32
CA HIS A 225 8.77 12.62 -2.02
C HIS A 225 9.00 13.27 -3.38
N TRP A 226 7.94 13.81 -3.99
CA TRP A 226 8.01 14.58 -5.24
C TRP A 226 8.24 16.08 -5.03
N TRP A 227 8.18 16.58 -3.79
CA TRP A 227 8.38 17.98 -3.48
C TRP A 227 9.88 18.28 -3.38
N GLY A 228 10.55 18.30 -4.53
CA GLY A 228 11.96 18.66 -4.66
C GLY A 228 12.26 19.24 -6.05
N TYR A 229 13.33 20.04 -6.14
CA TYR A 229 13.78 20.63 -7.40
C TYR A 229 14.24 19.59 -8.43
N ASP A 230 14.54 18.36 -8.00
CA ASP A 230 14.82 17.23 -8.91
C ASP A 230 13.58 16.77 -9.69
N LYS A 231 12.36 17.09 -9.21
CA LYS A 231 11.08 16.79 -9.89
C LYS A 231 10.43 18.03 -10.48
N PHE A 232 10.60 19.19 -9.83
CA PHE A 232 10.08 20.48 -10.26
C PHE A 232 11.21 21.52 -10.29
N PRO A 233 12.02 21.55 -11.36
CA PRO A 233 13.19 22.42 -11.48
C PRO A 233 12.81 23.91 -11.45
N LYS A 234 13.80 24.78 -11.17
CA LYS A 234 13.61 26.24 -11.10
C LYS A 234 13.18 26.83 -12.45
N GLU A 235 13.55 26.18 -13.56
CA GLU A 235 13.17 26.55 -14.93
C GLU A 235 11.72 26.17 -15.26
N THR A 236 11.08 25.31 -14.44
CA THR A 236 9.66 24.92 -14.61
C THR A 236 8.99 24.75 -13.25
N PRO A 237 8.90 25.84 -12.46
CA PRO A 237 8.56 25.77 -11.05
C PRO A 237 7.07 25.46 -10.83
N LEU A 238 6.73 25.05 -9.60
CA LEU A 238 5.35 25.00 -9.15
C LEU A 238 4.81 26.42 -8.98
N VAL A 239 3.59 26.68 -9.48
CA VAL A 239 2.88 27.94 -9.28
C VAL A 239 1.48 27.62 -8.77
N PHE A 240 1.14 28.19 -7.62
CA PHE A 240 -0.05 27.82 -6.87
C PHE A 240 -1.23 28.77 -7.18
N TYR A 241 -2.39 28.17 -7.38
CA TYR A 241 -3.64 28.84 -7.71
C TYR A 241 -4.71 28.45 -6.70
N LYS A 242 -5.59 29.39 -6.36
CA LYS A 242 -6.79 29.17 -5.56
C LYS A 242 -7.97 29.85 -6.24
N ALA A 243 -9.10 29.17 -6.39
CA ALA A 243 -10.29 29.68 -7.07
C ALA A 243 -9.97 30.28 -8.46
N GLY A 244 -9.05 29.63 -9.19
CA GLY A 244 -8.63 30.03 -10.53
C GLY A 244 -7.67 31.22 -10.61
N LYS A 245 -7.26 31.82 -9.49
CA LYS A 245 -6.33 32.95 -9.44
C LYS A 245 -4.98 32.54 -8.84
N PRO A 246 -3.84 33.08 -9.33
CA PRO A 246 -2.55 32.82 -8.73
C PRO A 246 -2.50 33.38 -7.31
N ILE A 247 -1.84 32.66 -6.40
CA ILE A 247 -1.61 33.11 -5.03
C ILE A 247 -0.44 34.11 -5.05
N LEU A 248 -0.65 35.28 -4.44
CA LEU A 248 0.34 36.35 -4.35
C LEU A 248 0.59 36.73 -2.88
N PRO A 249 1.85 36.90 -2.45
CA PRO A 249 3.08 36.62 -3.21
C PRO A 249 3.23 35.13 -3.58
N PRO A 250 3.99 34.78 -4.63
CA PRO A 250 4.20 33.38 -5.02
C PRO A 250 4.78 32.56 -3.87
N LEU A 251 4.26 31.35 -3.67
CA LEU A 251 4.72 30.45 -2.62
C LEU A 251 5.94 29.66 -3.07
N GLY A 252 6.90 29.49 -2.16
CA GLY A 252 7.97 28.51 -2.32
C GLY A 252 7.45 27.07 -2.21
N MET A 253 8.32 26.09 -2.49
CA MET A 253 7.93 24.68 -2.52
C MET A 253 7.38 24.16 -1.18
N LEU A 254 8.01 24.53 -0.07
CA LEU A 254 7.58 24.10 1.28
C LEU A 254 6.27 24.74 1.72
N ASP A 255 6.10 26.06 1.49
CA ASP A 255 4.86 26.75 1.77
C ASP A 255 3.72 26.24 0.89
N GLY A 256 4.03 25.95 -0.38
CA GLY A 256 3.13 25.28 -1.32
C GLY A 256 2.68 23.91 -0.82
N LEU A 257 3.60 23.08 -0.32
CA LEU A 257 3.29 21.77 0.29
C LEU A 257 2.33 21.95 1.46
N LYS A 258 2.64 22.85 2.38
CA LYS A 258 1.79 23.13 3.55
C LYS A 258 0.38 23.53 3.14
N VAL A 259 0.26 24.49 2.22
CA VAL A 259 -1.05 24.99 1.77
C VAL A 259 -1.84 23.90 1.02
N VAL A 260 -1.19 23.08 0.20
CA VAL A 260 -1.85 21.95 -0.45
C VAL A 260 -2.34 20.93 0.57
N LEU A 261 -1.52 20.59 1.59
CA LEU A 261 -1.93 19.69 2.66
C LEU A 261 -3.14 20.22 3.41
N ASP A 262 -3.12 21.49 3.83
CA ASP A 262 -4.24 22.11 4.55
C ASP A 262 -5.55 21.99 3.78
N ASN A 263 -5.53 22.27 2.47
CA ASN A 263 -6.73 22.20 1.63
C ASN A 263 -7.17 20.75 1.33
N MET A 264 -6.23 19.86 1.02
CA MET A 264 -6.54 18.46 0.70
C MET A 264 -7.02 17.68 1.93
N VAL A 265 -6.43 17.91 3.10
CA VAL A 265 -6.89 17.31 4.35
C VAL A 265 -8.28 17.83 4.70
N ALA A 266 -8.53 19.13 4.58
CA ALA A 266 -9.88 19.69 4.79
C ALA A 266 -10.91 19.08 3.82
N TYR A 267 -10.55 18.94 2.54
CA TYR A 267 -11.39 18.27 1.54
C TYR A 267 -11.69 16.81 1.93
N ILE A 268 -10.67 16.04 2.34
CA ILE A 268 -10.83 14.64 2.77
C ILE A 268 -11.73 14.53 4.00
N GLN A 269 -11.60 15.45 4.95
CA GLN A 269 -12.44 15.47 6.15
C GLN A 269 -13.90 15.79 5.83
N LYS A 270 -14.12 16.71 4.88
CA LYS A 270 -15.45 17.16 4.46
C LYS A 270 -16.18 16.14 3.59
N GLU A 271 -15.52 15.65 2.54
CA GLU A 271 -16.18 14.91 1.46
C GLU A 271 -16.16 13.38 1.68
N PHE A 272 -15.14 12.84 2.35
CA PHE A 272 -15.06 11.38 2.55
C PHE A 272 -15.86 10.91 3.77
N PRO A 273 -16.61 9.80 3.67
CA PRO A 273 -17.46 9.29 4.75
C PRO A 273 -16.71 9.16 6.08
N LYS A 274 -17.37 9.53 7.19
CA LYS A 274 -16.82 9.40 8.55
C LYS A 274 -16.49 7.95 8.92
N LYS A 275 -17.19 6.98 8.31
CA LYS A 275 -16.95 5.55 8.52
C LYS A 275 -15.67 5.02 7.86
N THR A 276 -15.11 5.76 6.91
CA THR A 276 -13.86 5.36 6.24
C THR A 276 -12.69 5.60 7.19
N ILE A 277 -11.87 4.57 7.40
CA ILE A 277 -10.65 4.68 8.19
C ILE A 277 -9.59 5.35 7.32
N LYS A 278 -8.97 6.42 7.82
CA LYS A 278 -8.04 7.26 7.08
C LYS A 278 -6.69 7.25 7.79
N PHE A 279 -5.65 6.86 7.07
CA PHE A 279 -4.26 6.89 7.52
C PHE A 279 -3.48 7.93 6.72
N TRP A 280 -2.57 8.61 7.40
CA TRP A 280 -1.55 9.42 6.77
C TRP A 280 -0.19 8.76 6.97
N ARG A 281 0.48 8.43 5.88
CA ARG A 281 1.83 7.91 5.92
C ARG A 281 2.80 9.08 5.80
N LEU A 282 3.68 9.19 6.79
CA LEU A 282 4.75 10.19 6.80
C LEU A 282 5.81 9.92 5.73
N GLN A 283 6.61 10.94 5.47
CA GLN A 283 7.67 10.91 4.47
C GLN A 283 8.71 9.82 4.78
N SER A 284 9.17 9.11 3.76
CA SER A 284 10.34 8.23 3.88
C SER A 284 11.60 9.05 3.59
N PRO A 285 12.61 9.03 4.48
CA PRO A 285 13.89 9.67 4.21
C PRO A 285 14.62 9.00 3.02
N ARG A 286 15.50 9.78 2.39
CA ARG A 286 16.45 9.31 1.37
C ARG A 286 17.78 9.04 2.06
N HIS A 287 18.47 7.96 1.69
CA HIS A 287 19.75 7.57 2.28
C HIS A 287 20.77 7.33 1.18
N PHE A 288 21.43 8.39 0.73
CA PHE A 288 22.50 8.30 -0.25
C PHE A 288 23.82 8.82 0.35
N TYR A 289 24.92 8.20 -0.06
CA TYR A 289 26.29 8.56 0.29
C TYR A 289 27.06 8.96 -0.97
N GLY A 290 27.87 10.00 -0.86
CA GLY A 290 28.71 10.49 -1.96
C GLY A 290 27.97 11.27 -3.06
N GLY A 291 26.68 11.57 -2.86
CA GLY A 291 25.84 12.33 -3.78
C GLY A 291 24.37 11.92 -3.70
N GLU A 292 23.50 12.55 -4.48
CA GLU A 292 22.10 12.17 -4.62
C GLU A 292 21.90 10.98 -5.58
N TRP A 293 20.68 10.45 -5.65
CA TRP A 293 20.30 9.32 -6.52
C TRP A 293 20.66 9.51 -8.01
N ASN A 294 20.74 10.76 -8.47
CA ASN A 294 21.08 11.17 -9.83
C ASN A 294 22.45 11.84 -9.95
N GLN A 295 23.25 11.84 -8.87
CA GLN A 295 24.55 12.52 -8.78
C GLN A 295 25.59 11.57 -8.20
N ASN A 296 25.70 10.36 -8.76
CA ASN A 296 26.64 9.31 -8.33
C ASN A 296 26.50 8.88 -6.85
N GLY A 297 25.40 9.21 -6.18
CA GLY A 297 25.09 8.72 -4.85
C GLY A 297 24.89 7.22 -4.81
N SER A 298 25.25 6.60 -3.70
CA SER A 298 25.08 5.17 -3.46
C SER A 298 24.34 4.89 -2.14
N CYS A 299 23.59 3.79 -2.08
CA CYS A 299 22.85 3.34 -0.89
C CYS A 299 23.20 1.88 -0.60
N LEU A 300 24.44 1.64 -0.17
CA LEU A 300 24.99 0.28 0.02
C LEU A 300 24.97 -0.20 1.46
N LEU A 301 24.40 0.58 2.39
CA LEU A 301 24.26 0.16 3.78
C LEU A 301 23.32 -1.05 3.91
N ASN A 302 23.71 -1.94 4.84
CA ASN A 302 22.97 -3.16 5.18
C ASN A 302 22.40 -3.12 6.61
N GLU A 303 22.70 -2.05 7.33
CA GLU A 303 22.30 -1.81 8.72
C GLU A 303 21.45 -0.52 8.79
N PRO A 304 20.41 -0.46 9.64
CA PRO A 304 19.68 0.75 9.94
C PRO A 304 20.61 1.81 10.52
N LEU A 305 20.26 3.09 10.27
CA LEU A 305 20.96 4.20 10.89
C LEU A 305 20.74 4.23 12.39
N GLU A 306 21.82 4.45 13.14
CA GLU A 306 21.75 4.75 14.56
C GLU A 306 21.03 6.09 14.80
N GLU A 307 20.43 6.28 15.98
CA GLU A 307 19.66 7.49 16.30
C GLU A 307 20.44 8.79 16.03
N HIS A 308 21.73 8.82 16.35
CA HIS A 308 22.58 10.00 16.13
C HIS A 308 22.85 10.28 14.64
N GLN A 309 22.77 9.27 13.78
CA GLN A 309 22.97 9.38 12.32
C GLN A 309 21.69 9.81 11.60
N GLN A 310 20.52 9.61 12.23
CA GLN A 310 19.22 10.02 11.66
C GLN A 310 19.11 11.56 11.56
N GLN A 311 19.71 12.31 12.50
CA GLN A 311 19.77 13.78 12.46
C GLN A 311 20.61 14.32 11.29
N TRP A 312 21.65 13.58 10.87
CA TRP A 312 22.51 13.98 9.74
C TRP A 312 21.80 13.85 8.39
N GLY A 313 20.90 12.86 8.25
CA GLY A 313 20.06 12.70 7.05
C GLY A 313 19.05 13.84 6.86
N GLU A 314 18.58 14.46 7.95
CA GLU A 314 17.70 15.63 7.91
C GLU A 314 18.46 16.93 7.60
N GLN A 315 19.73 17.04 8.00
CA GLN A 315 20.58 18.19 7.73
C GLN A 315 21.20 18.16 6.32
N GLY A 316 21.50 16.98 5.76
CA GLY A 316 21.95 16.85 4.37
C GLY A 316 20.91 17.30 3.33
N SER A 317 19.63 17.28 3.70
CA SER A 317 18.54 17.86 2.89
C SER A 317 18.47 19.39 2.99
N LYS A 318 19.17 20.02 3.93
CA LYS A 318 19.22 21.48 4.12
C LYS A 318 20.46 22.13 3.51
N THR A 319 21.46 21.37 3.08
CA THR A 319 22.75 21.91 2.61
C THR A 319 22.90 21.97 1.09
N THR A 320 21.80 21.89 0.34
CA THR A 320 21.76 22.24 -1.09
C THR A 320 20.81 23.40 -1.33
N GLU A 321 21.22 24.60 -0.91
CA GLU A 321 20.66 25.87 -1.39
C GLU A 321 21.46 26.42 -2.58
#